data_AF-A0A956RDC3-F1
#
_entry.id   AF-A0A956RDC3-F1
#
_cell.length_a   1.000
_cell.length_b   1.000
_cell.length_c   1.000
_cell.angle_alpha   90.00
_cell.angle_beta   90.00
_cell.angle_gamma   90.00
#
_symmetry.space_group_name_H-M   'P 1'
#
loop_
_entity.id
_entity.type
_entity.pdbx_description
1 polymer ?
#
loop_
_entity_poly.entity_id
_entity_poly.type
_entity_poly.pdbx_seq_one_letter_code
_entity_poly.pdbx_strand_id
1 'polypeptide(L)'
;MPNPGGLPNGADCDNDGQCASNHCFQLPIIQTSGLCSECETESDCMLSGEGIACAPDPVKLFAVCTDGEEGSFCETQAGCAPGLHCGELVSGLGGILPNTCGECLTDAECPGGQLCTPTLDIAMYSGWRVCVTPGSVANDDPCPTDGGGDAACASGHCNVTSVPNFEAISVGLCGECTTDADCGGGTCQEGVLDLENPQGTKCV
;
A
#
# COMPACT_ATOMS: atom_id res chain seq x y z
N MET A 1 -20.74 -11.48 -19.59
CA MET A 1 -20.48 -12.21 -20.86
C MET A 1 -19.62 -11.30 -21.72
N PRO A 2 -18.44 -11.74 -22.20
CA PRO A 2 -17.49 -10.91 -22.96
C PRO A 2 -18.17 -10.12 -24.10
N ASN A 3 -17.79 -8.85 -24.30
CA ASN A 3 -18.29 -7.99 -25.37
C ASN A 3 -17.35 -8.09 -26.58
N PRO A 4 -17.67 -8.86 -27.63
CA PRO A 4 -16.73 -9.11 -28.74
C PRO A 4 -16.40 -7.86 -29.57
N GLY A 5 -17.18 -6.78 -29.43
CA GLY A 5 -16.93 -5.48 -30.05
C GLY A 5 -16.41 -4.42 -29.07
N GLY A 6 -16.11 -4.80 -27.84
CA GLY A 6 -15.59 -3.91 -26.81
C GLY A 6 -14.12 -3.54 -27.05
N LEU A 7 -13.68 -2.50 -26.35
CA LEU A 7 -12.32 -1.99 -26.35
C LEU A 7 -11.36 -3.02 -25.70
N PRO A 8 -10.10 -3.11 -26.17
CA PRO A 8 -9.12 -4.01 -25.59
C PRO A 8 -8.68 -3.55 -24.20
N ASN A 9 -8.06 -4.44 -23.43
CA ASN A 9 -7.46 -4.09 -22.14
C ASN A 9 -6.41 -2.97 -22.29
N GLY A 10 -6.36 -2.05 -21.34
CA GLY A 10 -5.55 -0.84 -21.35
C GLY A 10 -6.17 0.34 -22.10
N ALA A 11 -7.34 0.18 -22.73
CA ALA A 11 -8.08 1.29 -23.32
C ALA A 11 -8.93 2.02 -22.26
N ASP A 12 -9.08 3.34 -22.41
CA ASP A 12 -9.95 4.14 -21.55
C ASP A 12 -11.41 3.70 -21.66
N CYS A 13 -12.10 3.67 -20.52
CA CYS A 13 -13.51 3.35 -20.40
C CYS A 13 -14.20 4.17 -19.31
N ASP A 14 -15.50 4.37 -19.49
CA ASP A 14 -16.41 4.99 -18.50
C ASP A 14 -17.30 3.94 -17.80
N ASN A 15 -17.45 2.76 -18.40
CA ASN A 15 -18.24 1.65 -17.86
C ASN A 15 -17.82 0.32 -18.49
N ASP A 16 -18.12 -0.76 -17.78
CA ASP A 16 -17.82 -2.14 -18.16
C ASP A 16 -18.24 -2.49 -19.58
N GLY A 17 -19.44 -2.07 -19.99
CA GLY A 17 -20.00 -2.42 -21.30
C GLY A 17 -19.16 -1.94 -22.49
N GLN A 18 -18.24 -0.99 -22.28
CA GLN A 18 -17.32 -0.53 -23.31
C GLN A 18 -16.14 -1.49 -23.52
N CYS A 19 -15.80 -2.32 -22.55
CA CYS A 19 -14.62 -3.19 -22.56
C CYS A 19 -14.93 -4.57 -23.11
N ALA A 20 -13.98 -5.18 -23.82
CA ALA A 20 -14.14 -6.53 -24.35
C ALA A 20 -14.30 -7.56 -23.23
N SER A 21 -13.64 -7.33 -22.11
CA SER A 21 -13.74 -8.10 -20.87
C SER A 21 -15.07 -7.88 -20.13
N ASN A 22 -15.73 -6.74 -20.34
CA ASN A 22 -16.75 -6.15 -19.45
C ASN A 22 -16.23 -5.78 -18.06
N HIS A 23 -14.97 -5.36 -17.96
CA HIS A 23 -14.42 -4.85 -16.71
C HIS A 23 -13.74 -3.51 -16.97
N CYS A 24 -14.29 -2.45 -16.40
CA CYS A 24 -13.72 -1.10 -16.45
C CYS A 24 -13.13 -0.75 -15.08
N PHE A 25 -11.87 -1.16 -14.86
CA PHE A 25 -11.21 -0.98 -13.57
C PHE A 25 -10.86 0.49 -13.32
N GLN A 26 -11.20 0.98 -12.13
CA GLN A 26 -10.90 2.34 -11.70
C GLN A 26 -9.84 2.31 -10.61
N LEU A 27 -8.74 3.04 -10.81
CA LEU A 27 -7.75 3.24 -9.77
C LEU A 27 -8.25 4.32 -8.80
N PRO A 28 -8.44 4.02 -7.50
CA PRO A 28 -9.07 4.94 -6.55
C PRO A 28 -8.38 6.32 -6.44
N ILE A 29 -7.06 6.36 -6.71
CA ILE A 29 -6.21 7.53 -6.49
C ILE A 29 -6.11 8.41 -7.75
N ILE A 30 -6.30 7.82 -8.92
CA ILE A 30 -6.27 8.51 -10.20
C ILE A 30 -7.74 8.68 -10.63
N GLN A 31 -8.34 9.83 -10.32
CA GLN A 31 -9.70 10.19 -10.73
C GLN A 31 -9.82 10.44 -12.25
N THR A 32 -9.07 9.71 -13.06
CA THR A 32 -9.19 9.65 -14.51
C THR A 32 -10.26 8.61 -14.90
N SER A 33 -10.60 8.56 -16.18
CA SER A 33 -11.39 7.46 -16.76
C SER A 33 -10.82 6.10 -16.32
N GLY A 34 -11.69 5.10 -16.17
CA GLY A 34 -11.26 3.74 -15.90
C GLY A 34 -10.49 3.16 -17.08
N LEU A 35 -9.84 2.02 -16.86
CA LEU A 35 -9.14 1.27 -17.90
C LEU A 35 -9.77 -0.09 -18.05
N CYS A 36 -10.05 -0.46 -19.30
CA CYS A 36 -10.47 -1.81 -19.64
C CYS A 36 -9.43 -2.80 -19.12
N SER A 37 -9.88 -3.77 -18.34
CA SER A 37 -9.00 -4.64 -17.57
C SER A 37 -9.49 -6.09 -17.64
N GLU A 38 -8.67 -7.05 -17.22
CA GLU A 38 -9.08 -8.47 -17.21
C GLU A 38 -10.14 -8.73 -16.14
N CYS A 39 -10.11 -7.94 -15.06
CA CYS A 39 -10.99 -8.02 -13.90
C CYS A 39 -11.30 -6.61 -13.38
N GLU A 40 -12.37 -6.50 -12.60
CA GLU A 40 -12.67 -5.31 -11.80
C GLU A 40 -12.52 -5.62 -10.31
N THR A 41 -12.95 -6.81 -9.91
CA THR A 41 -12.99 -7.29 -8.53
C THR A 41 -12.25 -8.62 -8.40
N GLU A 42 -11.85 -8.99 -7.18
CA GLU A 42 -11.28 -10.32 -6.92
C GLU A 42 -12.26 -11.46 -7.28
N SER A 43 -13.57 -11.19 -7.19
CA SER A 43 -14.61 -12.16 -7.55
C SER A 43 -14.60 -12.52 -9.03
N ASP A 44 -14.25 -11.58 -9.92
CA ASP A 44 -14.14 -11.84 -11.35
C ASP A 44 -13.07 -12.89 -11.65
N CYS A 45 -11.93 -12.78 -10.98
CA CYS A 45 -10.82 -13.71 -11.10
C CYS A 45 -11.14 -15.10 -10.53
N MET A 46 -11.80 -15.14 -9.37
CA MET A 46 -12.23 -16.42 -8.78
C MET A 46 -13.27 -17.13 -9.65
N LEU A 47 -14.18 -16.38 -10.27
CA LEU A 47 -15.22 -16.92 -11.15
C LEU A 47 -14.67 -17.36 -12.50
N SER A 48 -13.66 -16.67 -13.04
CA SER A 48 -12.98 -17.08 -14.28
C SER A 48 -12.02 -18.26 -14.05
N GLY A 49 -11.52 -18.42 -12.82
CA GLY A 49 -10.50 -19.41 -12.47
C GLY A 49 -9.09 -19.01 -12.88
N GLU A 50 -8.86 -17.73 -13.16
CA GLU A 50 -7.58 -17.17 -13.62
C GLU A 50 -6.74 -16.58 -12.48
N GLY A 51 -7.30 -16.48 -11.27
CA GLY A 51 -6.60 -16.01 -10.08
C GLY A 51 -7.54 -15.90 -8.88
N ILE A 52 -7.04 -15.30 -7.81
CA ILE A 52 -7.81 -15.02 -6.58
C ILE A 52 -7.92 -13.53 -6.27
N ALA A 53 -7.05 -12.68 -6.81
CA ALA A 53 -7.07 -11.23 -6.64
C ALA A 53 -7.16 -10.52 -7.99
N CYS A 54 -7.66 -9.28 -7.97
CA CYS A 54 -7.60 -8.37 -9.10
C CYS A 54 -6.72 -7.17 -8.72
N ALA A 55 -5.57 -7.02 -9.37
CA ALA A 55 -4.59 -6.00 -9.03
C ALA A 55 -4.03 -5.30 -10.28
N PRO A 56 -3.66 -4.01 -10.19
CA PRO A 56 -3.01 -3.32 -11.30
C PRO A 56 -1.63 -3.93 -11.59
N ASP A 57 -1.37 -4.23 -12.86
CA ASP A 57 -0.07 -4.69 -13.31
C ASP A 57 0.83 -3.47 -13.62
N PRO A 58 2.00 -3.33 -12.97
CA PRO A 58 2.87 -2.16 -13.14
C PRO A 58 3.48 -2.03 -14.54
N VAL A 59 3.49 -3.12 -15.32
CA VAL A 59 4.02 -3.16 -16.68
C VAL A 59 2.92 -2.93 -17.71
N LYS A 60 1.75 -3.54 -17.50
CA LYS A 60 0.62 -3.45 -18.42
C LYS A 60 -0.27 -2.23 -18.20
N LEU A 61 -0.24 -1.66 -16.99
CA LEU A 61 -1.01 -0.49 -16.55
C LEU A 61 -2.54 -0.70 -16.53
N PHE A 62 -3.02 -1.94 -16.53
CA PHE A 62 -4.42 -2.31 -16.32
C PHE A 62 -4.51 -3.45 -15.31
N ALA A 63 -5.70 -3.71 -14.75
CA ALA A 63 -5.85 -4.74 -13.74
C ALA A 63 -5.88 -6.14 -14.35
N VAL A 64 -5.18 -7.06 -13.68
CA VAL A 64 -5.05 -8.46 -14.06
C VAL A 64 -5.38 -9.35 -12.89
N CYS A 65 -5.77 -10.59 -13.20
CA CYS A 65 -5.94 -11.60 -12.18
C CYS A 65 -4.58 -12.07 -11.67
N THR A 66 -4.39 -12.05 -10.36
CA THR A 66 -3.16 -12.50 -9.69
C THR A 66 -3.47 -13.62 -8.71
N ASP A 67 -2.42 -14.30 -8.26
CA ASP A 67 -2.50 -15.34 -7.24
C ASP A 67 -2.58 -14.77 -5.80
N GLY A 68 -2.87 -13.48 -5.64
CA GLY A 68 -3.02 -12.85 -4.32
C GLY A 68 -1.70 -12.69 -3.57
N GLU A 69 -0.61 -12.50 -4.30
CA GLU A 69 0.73 -12.30 -3.72
C GLU A 69 0.84 -10.98 -2.94
N GLU A 70 1.95 -10.81 -2.22
CA GLU A 70 2.22 -9.61 -1.44
C GLU A 70 2.10 -8.33 -2.29
N GLY A 71 1.40 -7.32 -1.78
CA GLY A 71 1.08 -6.08 -2.50
C GLY A 71 -0.10 -6.19 -3.47
N SER A 72 -0.61 -7.39 -3.77
CA SER A 72 -1.86 -7.53 -4.54
C SER A 72 -3.01 -6.85 -3.83
N PHE A 73 -3.88 -6.22 -4.61
CA PHE A 73 -5.10 -5.64 -4.06
C PHE A 73 -6.05 -6.76 -3.66
N CYS A 74 -6.78 -6.53 -2.58
CA CYS A 74 -7.75 -7.47 -2.07
C CYS A 74 -8.98 -6.74 -1.56
N GLU A 75 -10.15 -7.35 -1.72
CA GLU A 75 -11.38 -6.89 -1.10
C GLU A 75 -11.68 -7.71 0.15
N THR A 76 -11.31 -8.99 0.10
CA THR A 76 -11.47 -9.92 1.21
C THR A 76 -10.22 -10.76 1.43
N GLN A 77 -10.17 -11.47 2.56
CA GLN A 77 -9.12 -12.43 2.85
C GLN A 77 -8.98 -13.53 1.79
N ALA A 78 -10.03 -13.80 1.00
CA ALA A 78 -9.97 -14.80 -0.07
C ALA A 78 -9.10 -14.35 -1.24
N GLY A 79 -8.90 -13.03 -1.41
CA GLY A 79 -8.01 -12.47 -2.43
C GLY A 79 -6.53 -12.60 -2.12
N CYS A 80 -6.14 -13.07 -0.94
CA CYS A 80 -4.75 -13.20 -0.56
C CYS A 80 -4.27 -14.65 -0.53
N ALA A 81 -3.03 -14.85 -0.96
CA ALA A 81 -2.35 -16.14 -0.90
C ALA A 81 -2.26 -16.65 0.57
N PRO A 82 -2.20 -17.97 0.78
CA PRO A 82 -2.12 -18.53 2.13
C PRO A 82 -0.94 -17.95 2.94
N GLY A 83 -1.23 -17.46 4.13
CA GLY A 83 -0.24 -16.83 5.02
C GLY A 83 -0.13 -15.31 4.89
N LEU A 84 -0.84 -14.71 3.94
CA LEU A 84 -1.01 -13.26 3.85
C LEU A 84 -2.37 -12.84 4.40
N HIS A 85 -2.47 -11.55 4.72
CA HIS A 85 -3.63 -10.93 5.33
C HIS A 85 -4.11 -9.78 4.46
N CYS A 86 -5.41 -9.74 4.19
CA CYS A 86 -6.01 -8.62 3.48
C CYS A 86 -6.34 -7.49 4.46
N GLY A 87 -5.78 -6.30 4.24
CA GLY A 87 -6.17 -5.15 5.04
C GLY A 87 -5.54 -3.84 4.63
N GLU A 88 -5.78 -2.83 5.47
CA GLU A 88 -5.30 -1.48 5.24
C GLU A 88 -3.78 -1.42 5.38
N LEU A 89 -3.13 -0.73 4.43
CA LEU A 89 -1.70 -0.45 4.49
C LEU A 89 -1.34 0.43 5.68
N VAL A 90 -2.12 1.49 5.90
CA VAL A 90 -1.98 2.41 7.03
C VAL A 90 -3.34 2.60 7.66
N SER A 91 -3.40 2.41 8.98
CA SER A 91 -4.63 2.50 9.77
C SER A 91 -5.36 3.83 9.53
N GLY A 92 -6.64 3.75 9.18
CA GLY A 92 -7.50 4.91 8.95
C GLY A 92 -7.51 5.42 7.51
N LEU A 93 -6.78 4.76 6.60
CA LEU A 93 -6.85 4.99 5.16
C LEU A 93 -7.81 4.04 4.43
N GLY A 94 -8.52 3.19 5.16
CA GLY A 94 -9.57 2.33 4.62
C GLY A 94 -10.57 3.11 3.78
N GLY A 95 -10.68 2.73 2.51
CA GLY A 95 -11.57 3.37 1.53
C GLY A 95 -10.98 4.60 0.81
N ILE A 96 -9.75 5.01 1.15
CA ILE A 96 -8.95 5.96 0.36
C ILE A 96 -7.94 5.17 -0.47
N LEU A 97 -7.18 4.29 0.18
CA LEU A 97 -6.29 3.34 -0.48
C LEU A 97 -6.98 1.97 -0.55
N PRO A 98 -6.72 1.19 -1.62
CA PRO A 98 -7.16 -0.20 -1.66
C PRO A 98 -6.48 -1.00 -0.54
N ASN A 99 -7.19 -1.99 0.00
CA ASN A 99 -6.56 -2.97 0.86
C ASN A 99 -5.59 -3.82 0.03
N THR A 100 -4.52 -4.27 0.67
CA THR A 100 -3.50 -5.08 0.02
C THR A 100 -3.18 -6.32 0.86
N CYS A 101 -2.66 -7.33 0.19
CA CYS A 101 -2.15 -8.54 0.83
C CYS A 101 -0.78 -8.25 1.44
N GLY A 102 -0.66 -8.40 2.76
CA GLY A 102 0.61 -8.29 3.49
C GLY A 102 0.85 -9.47 4.42
N GLU A 103 2.04 -9.61 4.97
CA GLU A 103 2.37 -10.68 5.93
C GLU A 103 1.61 -10.54 7.26
N CYS A 104 1.13 -9.34 7.58
CA CYS A 104 0.54 -9.03 8.89
C CYS A 104 -0.40 -7.82 8.80
N LEU A 105 -1.30 -7.71 9.78
CA LEU A 105 -2.10 -6.51 10.08
C LEU A 105 -1.74 -5.93 11.45
N THR A 106 -1.11 -6.73 12.31
CA THR A 106 -0.71 -6.34 13.66
C THR A 106 0.56 -7.08 14.06
N ASP A 107 1.29 -6.55 15.04
CA ASP A 107 2.48 -7.20 15.61
C ASP A 107 2.19 -8.62 16.14
N ALA A 108 0.93 -8.90 16.52
CA ALA A 108 0.53 -10.22 17.03
C ALA A 108 0.59 -11.33 15.97
N GLU A 109 0.56 -10.97 14.69
CA GLU A 109 0.67 -11.91 13.57
C GLU A 109 2.12 -12.17 13.18
N CYS A 110 3.04 -11.33 13.65
CA CYS A 110 4.45 -11.45 13.34
C CYS A 110 5.17 -12.46 14.27
N PRO A 111 5.93 -13.42 13.71
CA PRO A 111 6.62 -14.41 14.51
C PRO A 111 7.79 -13.81 15.29
N GLY A 112 8.16 -14.44 16.41
CA GLY A 112 9.41 -14.12 17.11
C GLY A 112 9.50 -12.73 17.73
N GLY A 113 8.37 -12.04 17.94
CA GLY A 113 8.36 -10.67 18.46
C GLY A 113 8.78 -9.63 17.42
N GLN A 114 8.66 -9.97 16.13
CA GLN A 114 8.76 -9.02 15.04
C GLN A 114 7.60 -8.00 15.07
N LEU A 115 7.78 -6.89 14.37
CA LEU A 115 6.84 -5.78 14.30
C LEU A 115 6.24 -5.69 12.90
N CYS A 116 4.96 -5.35 12.81
CA CYS A 116 4.22 -5.29 11.57
C CYS A 116 4.30 -3.89 10.96
N THR A 117 5.20 -3.71 10.00
CA THR A 117 5.52 -2.38 9.46
C THR A 117 5.01 -2.21 8.04
N PRO A 118 4.47 -1.03 7.69
CA PRO A 118 4.10 -0.75 6.32
C PRO A 118 5.35 -0.63 5.43
N THR A 119 5.21 -1.00 4.17
CA THR A 119 6.13 -0.72 3.08
C THR A 119 5.31 -0.02 2.00
N LEU A 120 5.77 1.16 1.57
CA LEU A 120 5.09 1.94 0.54
C LEU A 120 5.69 1.62 -0.83
N ASP A 121 4.85 1.27 -1.79
CA ASP A 121 5.21 1.31 -3.21
C ASP A 121 4.61 2.57 -3.81
N ILE A 122 5.44 3.60 -3.86
CA ILE A 122 4.97 4.91 -4.26
C ILE A 122 4.79 5.02 -5.77
N ALA A 123 5.48 4.20 -6.55
CA ALA A 123 5.30 4.15 -8.00
C ALA A 123 3.88 3.66 -8.36
N MET A 124 3.35 2.74 -7.56
CA MET A 124 2.02 2.15 -7.74
C MET A 124 0.95 2.77 -6.84
N TYR A 125 1.29 3.77 -6.02
CA TYR A 125 0.43 4.32 -4.97
C TYR A 125 -0.20 3.20 -4.11
N SER A 126 0.60 2.19 -3.80
CA SER A 126 0.20 1.02 -3.04
C SER A 126 1.23 0.74 -1.95
N GLY A 127 1.17 -0.47 -1.41
CA GLY A 127 2.12 -0.96 -0.44
C GLY A 127 1.60 -2.23 0.20
N TRP A 128 2.34 -2.74 1.16
CA TRP A 128 1.93 -3.90 1.94
C TRP A 128 2.53 -3.79 3.34
N ARG A 129 2.14 -4.68 4.24
CA ARG A 129 2.73 -4.76 5.57
C ARG A 129 3.58 -6.02 5.68
N VAL A 130 4.76 -5.87 6.26
CA VAL A 130 5.77 -6.93 6.36
C VAL A 130 6.22 -7.04 7.83
N CYS A 131 6.58 -8.24 8.25
CA CYS A 131 7.11 -8.46 9.59
C CYS A 131 8.61 -8.18 9.64
N VAL A 132 9.03 -7.18 10.41
CA VAL A 132 10.44 -6.79 10.53
C VAL A 132 10.98 -7.03 11.93
N THR A 133 12.30 -7.13 12.03
CA THR A 133 12.95 -7.24 13.35
C THR A 133 12.96 -5.88 14.03
N PRO A 134 12.75 -5.78 15.36
CA PRO A 134 12.94 -4.51 16.06
C PRO A 134 14.30 -3.88 15.77
N GLY A 135 14.32 -2.59 15.44
CA GLY A 135 15.51 -1.82 15.10
C GLY A 135 16.08 -2.09 13.73
N SER A 136 15.33 -2.70 12.80
CA SER A 136 15.83 -3.02 11.45
C SER A 136 15.38 -2.05 10.36
N VAL A 137 14.36 -1.22 10.60
CA VAL A 137 13.84 -0.29 9.59
C VAL A 137 14.79 0.90 9.48
N ALA A 138 15.22 1.23 8.26
CA ALA A 138 16.17 2.31 8.04
C ALA A 138 15.51 3.68 8.24
N ASN A 139 16.32 4.73 8.39
CA ASN A 139 15.80 6.09 8.33
C ASN A 139 15.16 6.33 6.95
N ASP A 140 14.17 7.23 6.93
CA ASP A 140 13.36 7.57 5.77
C ASP A 140 12.35 6.47 5.34
N ASP A 141 12.41 5.26 5.91
CA ASP A 141 11.46 4.18 5.66
C ASP A 141 10.22 4.23 6.57
N PRO A 142 9.08 3.65 6.16
CA PRO A 142 7.86 3.68 6.95
C PRO A 142 7.91 2.82 8.23
N CYS A 143 7.27 3.31 9.28
CA CYS A 143 7.14 2.65 10.58
C CYS A 143 5.68 2.61 11.06
N PRO A 144 5.33 1.63 11.92
CA PRO A 144 3.97 1.45 12.40
C PRO A 144 3.57 2.58 13.34
N THR A 145 2.33 3.06 13.19
CA THR A 145 1.75 4.15 13.98
C THR A 145 0.81 3.65 15.08
N ASP A 146 0.41 2.38 14.99
CA ASP A 146 -0.50 1.65 15.89
C ASP A 146 0.19 1.03 17.11
N GLY A 147 1.50 1.26 17.27
CA GLY A 147 2.32 0.75 18.36
C GLY A 147 3.67 0.23 17.84
N GLY A 148 4.70 0.22 18.69
CA GLY A 148 6.01 -0.35 18.31
C GLY A 148 6.81 0.45 17.26
N GLY A 149 6.31 1.59 16.77
CA GLY A 149 6.98 2.42 15.75
C GLY A 149 8.45 2.70 16.02
N ASP A 150 8.75 3.32 17.16
CA ASP A 150 10.13 3.59 17.60
C ASP A 150 10.98 2.33 17.68
N ALA A 151 10.37 1.22 18.13
CA ALA A 151 11.05 -0.06 18.26
C ALA A 151 11.34 -0.71 16.90
N ALA A 152 10.64 -0.35 15.83
CA ALA A 152 10.94 -0.83 14.48
C ALA A 152 12.14 -0.10 13.87
N CYS A 153 12.28 1.19 14.14
CA CYS A 153 13.30 2.05 13.56
C CYS A 153 14.70 1.76 14.12
N ALA A 154 15.69 1.65 13.24
CA ALA A 154 17.09 1.47 13.62
C ALA A 154 17.64 2.63 14.47
N SER A 155 17.10 3.84 14.28
CA SER A 155 17.38 5.02 15.08
C SER A 155 16.69 5.02 16.45
N GLY A 156 15.63 4.22 16.63
CA GLY A 156 14.75 4.30 17.79
C GLY A 156 13.68 5.40 17.71
N HIS A 157 13.50 6.05 16.55
CA HIS A 157 12.58 7.18 16.39
C HIS A 157 11.67 7.02 15.17
N CYS A 158 10.36 6.94 15.42
CA CYS A 158 9.30 6.91 14.43
C CYS A 158 8.41 8.14 14.60
N ASN A 159 8.36 9.01 13.58
CA ASN A 159 7.54 10.22 13.63
C ASN A 159 6.41 10.14 12.64
N VAL A 160 5.23 10.57 13.07
CA VAL A 160 4.06 10.67 12.20
C VAL A 160 4.18 11.94 11.37
N THR A 161 4.30 11.78 10.06
CA THR A 161 4.31 12.88 9.10
C THR A 161 3.01 12.85 8.29
N SER A 162 2.41 14.02 8.09
CA SER A 162 1.27 14.18 7.19
C SER A 162 1.72 14.26 5.74
N VAL A 163 0.94 13.69 4.82
CA VAL A 163 1.17 13.85 3.38
C VAL A 163 0.73 15.25 2.93
N PRO A 164 1.61 16.05 2.30
CA PRO A 164 1.22 17.33 1.72
C PRO A 164 0.07 17.16 0.72
N ASN A 165 -0.95 18.03 0.80
CA ASN A 165 -2.20 18.00 0.02
C ASN A 165 -3.20 16.88 0.37
N PHE A 166 -2.86 15.98 1.29
CA PHE A 166 -3.74 14.94 1.79
C PHE A 166 -3.73 14.94 3.32
N GLU A 167 -4.35 15.97 3.92
CA GLU A 167 -4.36 16.20 5.38
C GLU A 167 -4.98 15.03 6.19
N ALA A 168 -5.75 14.15 5.53
CA ALA A 168 -6.30 12.94 6.14
C ALA A 168 -5.31 11.77 6.19
N ILE A 169 -4.15 11.88 5.53
CA ILE A 169 -3.16 10.82 5.41
C ILE A 169 -1.96 11.14 6.29
N SER A 170 -1.76 10.29 7.30
CA SER A 170 -0.62 10.35 8.21
C SER A 170 0.13 9.03 8.15
N VAL A 171 1.45 9.07 7.99
CA VAL A 171 2.30 7.89 7.92
C VAL A 171 3.45 8.05 8.91
N GLY A 172 3.80 6.97 9.60
CA GLY A 172 5.01 6.93 10.41
C GLY A 172 6.23 6.79 9.51
N LEU A 173 7.24 7.64 9.67
CA LEU A 173 8.55 7.50 9.04
C LEU A 173 9.63 7.42 10.11
N CYS A 174 10.57 6.50 9.93
CA CYS A 174 11.77 6.42 10.75
C CYS A 174 12.66 7.63 10.49
N GLY A 175 13.14 8.28 11.54
CA GLY A 175 14.01 9.44 11.43
C GLY A 175 15.10 9.44 12.48
N GLU A 176 15.96 10.45 12.49
CA GLU A 176 17.11 10.54 13.39
C GLU A 176 16.73 11.01 14.80
N CYS A 177 15.57 11.64 14.96
CA CYS A 177 15.16 12.32 16.18
C CYS A 177 13.64 12.41 16.31
N THR A 178 13.14 12.60 17.52
CA THR A 178 11.74 13.00 17.77
C THR A 178 11.68 14.45 18.27
N THR A 179 12.76 14.93 18.89
CA THR A 179 12.87 16.25 19.49
C THR A 179 14.29 16.81 19.35
N ASP A 180 14.46 18.13 19.52
CA ASP A 180 15.79 18.77 19.52
C ASP A 180 16.77 18.17 20.53
N ALA A 181 16.26 17.57 21.61
CA ALA A 181 17.08 16.93 22.63
C ALA A 181 17.87 15.72 22.09
N ASP A 182 17.36 15.09 21.04
CA ASP A 182 17.99 13.93 20.39
C ASP A 182 19.19 14.37 19.52
N CYS A 183 19.27 15.66 19.16
CA CYS A 183 20.23 16.20 18.19
C CYS A 183 21.51 16.77 18.81
N GLY A 184 21.82 16.46 20.07
CA GLY A 184 23.10 16.80 20.70
C GLY A 184 23.47 18.28 20.67
N GLY A 185 22.47 19.18 20.60
CA GLY A 185 22.64 20.64 20.48
C GLY A 185 22.22 21.24 19.14
N GLY A 186 21.79 20.42 18.17
CA GLY A 186 21.10 20.84 16.95
C GLY A 186 19.57 20.91 17.11
N THR A 187 18.87 21.10 16.00
CA THR A 187 17.40 21.11 15.94
C THR A 187 16.91 19.84 15.24
N CYS A 188 15.81 19.27 15.72
CA CYS A 188 15.13 18.19 15.04
C CYS A 188 14.20 18.77 13.98
N GLN A 189 14.58 18.62 12.71
CA GLN A 189 13.76 19.05 11.60
C GLN A 189 12.66 18.01 11.33
N GLU A 190 11.43 18.49 11.11
CA GLU A 190 10.30 17.65 10.74
C GLU A 190 10.55 16.90 9.43
N GLY A 191 10.12 15.64 9.40
CA GLY A 191 10.12 14.82 8.19
C GLY A 191 9.05 15.26 7.20
N VAL A 192 9.25 14.93 5.93
CA VAL A 192 8.32 15.20 4.84
C VAL A 192 8.04 13.89 4.11
N LEU A 193 6.78 13.50 4.04
CA LEU A 193 6.35 12.41 3.17
C LEU A 193 6.11 12.99 1.78
N ASP A 194 7.20 13.11 1.02
CA ASP A 194 7.15 13.29 -0.43
C ASP A 194 7.05 11.92 -1.08
N LEU A 195 6.03 11.72 -1.90
CA LEU A 195 5.79 10.46 -2.59
C LEU A 195 6.96 10.13 -3.56
N GLU A 196 7.77 11.09 -3.98
CA GLU A 196 8.95 10.80 -4.79
C GLU A 196 10.21 10.54 -3.94
N ASN A 197 10.22 11.00 -2.67
CA ASN A 197 11.40 10.98 -1.81
C ASN A 197 11.01 11.16 -0.33
N PRO A 198 10.48 10.12 0.34
CA PRO A 198 10.10 10.22 1.74
C PRO A 198 11.34 10.58 2.58
N GLN A 199 11.16 11.49 3.53
CA GLN A 199 12.20 11.88 4.47
C GLN A 199 11.65 11.84 5.88
N GLY A 200 12.26 11.03 6.73
CA GLY A 200 12.05 11.10 8.17
C GLY A 200 12.63 12.38 8.76
N THR A 201 12.45 12.56 10.05
CA THR A 201 13.05 13.66 10.80
C THR A 201 14.58 13.58 10.77
N LYS A 202 15.26 14.73 10.77
CA LYS A 202 16.73 14.81 10.69
C LYS A 202 17.28 15.82 11.68
N CYS A 203 18.46 15.51 12.23
CA CYS A 203 19.18 16.44 13.08
C CYS A 203 20.01 17.41 12.25
N VAL A 204 19.81 18.71 12.47
CA VAL A 204 20.51 19.80 11.75
C VAL A 204 21.24 20.76 12.68
#